data_AF-A0A3D1VL48-F1
#
_entry.id   AF-A0A3D1VL48-F1
#
_cell.length_a   1.000
_cell.length_b   1.000
_cell.length_c   1.000
_cell.angle_alpha   90.00
_cell.angle_beta   90.00
_cell.angle_gamma   90.00
#
_symmetry.space_group_name_H-M   'P 1'
#
loop_
_entity.id
_entity.type
_entity.pdbx_description
1 polymer ?
#
loop_
_entity_poly.entity_id
_entity_poly.type
_entity_poly.pdbx_seq_one_letter_code
_entity_poly.pdbx_strand_id
1 'polypeptide(L)'
;MNMTAKKEAVQAYIDRVLAPKIQGDGGWVEFVSLEGDRLTLRFRGECSKCLILHRCVAWIEEQLATDLHLQLTVEPVRKKPYFQDR
;
A
#
# COMPACT_ATOMS: atom_id res chain seq x y z
N MET A 1 8.06 -10.59 17.35
CA MET A 1 8.81 -10.14 16.16
C MET A 1 9.40 -8.77 16.46
N ASN A 2 10.68 -8.55 16.17
CA ASN A 2 11.26 -7.20 16.23
C ASN A 2 10.62 -6.30 15.17
N MET A 3 10.44 -5.02 15.51
CA MET A 3 9.72 -4.05 14.67
C MET A 3 10.39 -3.87 13.28
N THR A 4 11.71 -4.00 13.21
CA THR A 4 12.49 -3.96 11.96
C THR A 4 12.15 -5.12 11.03
N ALA A 5 12.09 -6.35 11.55
CA ALA A 5 11.79 -7.54 10.76
C ALA A 5 10.36 -7.53 10.20
N LYS A 6 9.39 -7.01 10.97
CA LYS A 6 7.99 -6.82 10.50
C LYS A 6 7.96 -5.86 9.31
N LYS A 7 8.70 -4.75 9.40
CA LYS A 7 8.79 -3.74 8.33
C LYS A 7 9.40 -4.32 7.06
N GLU A 8 10.51 -5.05 7.16
CA GLU A 8 11.18 -5.65 6.01
C GLU A 8 10.31 -6.70 5.31
N ALA A 9 9.60 -7.55 6.08
CA ALA A 9 8.67 -8.54 5.53
C ALA A 9 7.52 -7.88 4.76
N VAL A 10 6.90 -6.85 5.35
CA VAL A 10 5.82 -6.08 4.71
C VAL A 10 6.33 -5.37 3.45
N GLN A 11 7.51 -4.75 3.52
CA GLN A 11 8.08 -4.06 2.37
C GLN A 11 8.40 -5.02 1.22
N ALA A 12 8.98 -6.19 1.51
CA ALA A 12 9.24 -7.22 0.52
C ALA A 12 7.94 -7.77 -0.10
N TYR A 13 6.88 -7.92 0.71
CA TYR A 13 5.58 -8.35 0.23
C TYR A 13 4.94 -7.29 -0.70
N ILE A 14 5.04 -6.01 -0.34
CA ILE A 14 4.54 -4.92 -1.20
C ILE A 14 5.24 -4.94 -2.54
N ASP A 15 6.57 -5.05 -2.56
CA ASP A 15 7.36 -5.00 -3.80
C ASP A 15 7.12 -6.23 -4.70
N ARG A 16 7.04 -7.43 -4.10
CA ARG A 16 6.94 -8.69 -4.86
C ARG A 16 5.52 -9.10 -5.23
N VAL A 17 4.52 -8.70 -4.45
CA VAL A 17 3.14 -9.18 -4.59
C VAL A 17 2.18 -8.05 -4.93
N LEU A 18 2.18 -6.96 -4.16
CA LEU A 18 1.19 -5.89 -4.32
C LEU A 18 1.52 -4.97 -5.51
N ALA A 19 2.78 -4.56 -5.66
CA ALA A 19 3.23 -3.69 -6.73
C ALA A 19 2.92 -4.23 -8.14
N PRO A 20 3.25 -5.50 -8.50
CA PRO A 20 2.93 -6.01 -9.84
C PRO A 20 1.41 -6.16 -10.08
N LYS A 21 0.64 -6.54 -9.05
CA LYS A 21 -0.83 -6.62 -9.16
C LYS A 21 -1.43 -5.23 -9.43
N ILE A 22 -1.04 -4.23 -8.64
CA ILE A 22 -1.53 -2.85 -8.77
C ILE A 22 -1.04 -2.19 -10.08
N GLN A 23 0.17 -2.51 -10.54
CA GLN A 23 0.68 -2.09 -11.85
C GLN A 23 -0.14 -2.68 -13.00
N GLY A 24 -0.61 -3.93 -12.88
CA GLY A 24 -1.52 -4.55 -13.84
C GLY A 24 -2.84 -3.77 -14.01
N ASP A 25 -3.33 -3.16 -12.92
CA ASP A 25 -4.48 -2.25 -12.89
C ASP A 25 -4.16 -0.81 -13.33
N GLY A 26 -2.93 -0.52 -13.80
CA GLY A 26 -2.49 0.83 -14.19
C GLY A 26 -2.13 1.75 -13.01
N GLY A 27 -2.03 1.18 -11.82
CA GLY A 27 -1.71 1.85 -10.58
C GLY A 27 -0.23 1.81 -10.21
N TRP A 28 0.13 2.59 -9.20
CA TRP A 28 1.43 2.43 -8.53
C TRP A 28 1.26 2.57 -7.03
N VAL A 29 1.90 1.68 -6.28
CA VAL A 29 1.92 1.70 -4.81
C VAL A 29 3.35 1.76 -4.29
N GLU A 30 3.57 2.48 -3.21
CA GLU A 30 4.86 2.54 -2.52
C GLU A 30 4.65 2.41 -1.01
N PHE A 31 5.56 1.69 -0.37
CA PHE A 31 5.68 1.68 1.08
C PHE A 31 6.17 3.04 1.58
N VAL A 32 5.51 3.63 2.60
CA VAL A 32 5.95 4.87 3.24
C VAL A 32 6.45 4.61 4.66
N SER A 33 5.58 4.07 5.51
CA SER A 33 5.88 3.82 6.91
C SER A 33 5.02 2.68 7.46
N LEU A 34 5.51 2.06 8.52
CA LEU A 34 4.79 1.07 9.31
C LEU A 34 4.99 1.44 10.78
N GLU A 35 3.92 1.85 11.43
CA GLU A 35 3.93 2.30 12.83
C GLU A 35 2.93 1.46 13.63
N GLY A 36 3.45 0.53 14.43
CA GLY A 36 2.61 -0.45 15.14
C GLY A 36 1.83 -1.33 14.17
N ASP A 37 0.55 -1.04 14.04
CA ASP A 37 -0.40 -1.72 13.16
C ASP A 37 -0.94 -0.83 12.04
N ARG A 38 -0.40 0.38 11.87
CA ARG A 38 -0.76 1.30 10.78
C ARG A 38 0.29 1.22 9.68
N LEU A 39 -0.14 0.82 8.49
CA LEU A 39 0.67 0.73 7.29
C LEU A 39 0.31 1.88 6.35
N THR A 40 1.21 2.85 6.20
CA THR A 40 0.99 3.95 5.27
C THR A 40 1.51 3.58 3.88
N LEU A 41 0.60 3.56 2.90
CA LEU A 41 0.92 3.28 1.50
C LEU A 41 0.64 4.50 0.64
N ARG A 42 1.58 4.85 -0.24
CA ARG A 42 1.40 5.93 -1.20
C ARG A 42 0.93 5.38 -2.53
N PHE A 43 -0.20 5.89 -3.00
CA PHE A 43 -0.76 5.55 -4.30
C PHE A 43 -0.50 6.67 -5.31
N ARG A 44 0.02 6.32 -6.49
CA ARG A 44 0.27 7.21 -7.63
C ARG A 44 -0.43 6.70 -8.90
N GLY A 45 -0.38 7.50 -9.97
CA GLY A 45 -0.99 7.15 -11.25
C GLY A 45 -2.52 7.12 -11.18
N GLU A 46 -3.14 6.16 -11.87
CA GLU A 46 -4.60 5.99 -11.91
C GLU A 46 -5.19 5.69 -10.53
N CYS A 47 -4.45 4.96 -9.68
CA CYS A 47 -4.88 4.69 -8.29
C CYS A 47 -5.06 5.96 -7.46
N SER A 48 -4.34 7.06 -7.75
CA SER A 48 -4.49 8.32 -7.02
C SER A 48 -5.85 9.01 -7.28
N LYS A 49 -6.48 8.70 -8.42
CA LYS A 49 -7.79 9.25 -8.85
C LYS A 49 -8.93 8.24 -8.71
N CYS A 50 -8.62 7.01 -8.33
CA CYS A 50 -9.60 5.94 -8.25
C CYS A 50 -10.69 6.23 -7.19
N LEU A 51 -11.95 6.26 -7.63
CA LEU A 51 -13.12 6.47 -6.76
C LEU A 51 -13.35 5.28 -5.81
N ILE A 52 -12.87 4.10 -6.19
CA ILE A 52 -13.01 2.85 -5.41
C ILE A 52 -11.72 2.45 -4.68
N LEU A 53 -10.81 3.40 -4.39
CA LEU A 53 -9.57 3.10 -3.67
C LEU A 53 -9.80 2.35 -2.34
N HIS A 54 -10.93 2.62 -1.66
CA HIS A 54 -11.31 1.91 -0.43
C HIS A 54 -11.40 0.39 -0.63
N ARG A 55 -11.81 -0.11 -1.81
CA ARG A 55 -11.83 -1.55 -2.10
C ARG A 55 -10.43 -2.11 -2.26
N CYS A 56 -9.54 -1.36 -2.91
CA CYS A 56 -8.16 -1.75 -3.09
C CYS A 56 -7.44 -1.83 -1.73
N VAL A 57 -7.70 -0.86 -0.86
CA VAL A 57 -7.21 -0.85 0.53
C VAL A 57 -7.72 -2.06 1.31
N ALA A 58 -9.04 -2.31 1.30
CA ALA A 58 -9.62 -3.46 2.00
C ALA A 58 -9.07 -4.80 1.51
N TRP A 59 -8.86 -4.93 0.19
CA TRP A 59 -8.23 -6.11 -0.39
C TRP A 59 -6.76 -6.26 0.07
N ILE A 60 -5.98 -5.16 0.14
CA ILE A 60 -4.60 -5.22 0.66
C ILE A 60 -4.59 -5.66 2.13
N GLU A 61 -5.50 -5.15 2.96
CA GLU A 61 -5.63 -5.55 4.37
C GLU A 61 -5.92 -7.05 4.50
N GLU A 62 -6.83 -7.57 3.68
CA GLU A 62 -7.15 -9.01 3.62
C GLU A 62 -5.95 -9.85 3.18
N GLN A 63 -5.20 -9.41 2.16
CA GLN A 63 -4.00 -10.11 1.70
C GLN A 63 -2.92 -10.15 2.80
N LEU A 64 -2.69 -9.04 3.51
CA LEU A 64 -1.72 -8.99 4.62
C LEU A 64 -2.13 -9.91 5.78
N ALA A 65 -3.42 -9.99 6.09
CA ALA A 65 -3.95 -10.90 7.09
C ALA A 65 -3.84 -12.38 6.66
N THR A 66 -3.96 -12.66 5.37
CA THR A 66 -3.96 -14.02 4.82
C THR A 66 -2.54 -14.56 4.62
N ASP A 67 -1.67 -13.81 3.95
CA ASP A 67 -0.30 -14.25 3.60
C ASP A 67 0.69 -14.06 4.75
N LEU A 68 0.59 -12.95 5.48
CA LEU A 68 1.55 -12.60 6.53
C LEU A 68 1.01 -12.81 7.94
N HIS A 69 -0.27 -13.16 8.08
CA HIS A 69 -0.96 -13.23 9.38
C HIS A 69 -0.83 -11.93 10.20
N LEU A 70 -0.77 -10.79 9.50
CA LEU A 70 -0.65 -9.47 10.11
C LEU A 70 -1.96 -8.70 9.96
N GLN A 71 -2.57 -8.34 11.09
CA GLN A 71 -3.71 -7.41 11.11
C GLN A 71 -3.17 -5.99 11.07
N LEU A 72 -3.11 -5.40 9.88
CA LEU A 72 -2.66 -4.03 9.65
C LEU A 72 -3.79 -3.20 9.09
N THR A 73 -3.91 -1.96 9.58
CA THR A 73 -4.77 -0.94 8.98
C THR A 73 -3.98 -0.18 7.93
N VAL A 74 -4.46 -0.20 6.69
CA VAL A 74 -3.79 0.45 5.56
C VAL A 74 -4.31 1.87 5.41
N GLU A 75 -3.39 2.83 5.52
CA GLU A 75 -3.67 4.25 5.34
C GLU A 75 -3.21 4.71 3.95
N PRO A 76 -4.15 4.94 3.00
CA PRO A 76 -3.80 5.36 1.66
C PRO A 76 -3.47 6.85 1.60
N VAL A 77 -2.23 7.17 1.25
CA VAL A 77 -1.81 8.54 0.90
C VAL A 77 -1.91 8.70 -0.61
N ARG A 78 -2.87 9.52 -1.06
CA ARG A 78 -3.02 9.88 -2.47
C ARG A 78 -2.12 11.07 -2.79
N LYS A 79 -1.08 10.86 -3.59
CA LYS A 79 -0.36 11.99 -4.19
C LYS A 79 -0.99 12.28 -5.54
N LYS A 80 -1.84 13.31 -5.61
CA LYS A 80 -2.31 13.85 -6.90
C LYS A 80 -1.06 14.22 -7.72
N PRO A 81 -0.98 13.89 -9.03
CA PRO A 81 0.07 14.43 -9.88
C PRO A 81 -0.09 15.95 -9.90
N TYR A 82 0.73 16.66 -9.12
CA TYR A 82 0.76 18.11 -9.09
C TYR A 82 1.32 18.58 -10.43
N PHE A 83 0.43 18.93 -11.35
CA PHE A 83 0.77 19.70 -12.55
C PHE A 83 0.65 21.22 -12.31
N GLN A 84 0.48 21.64 -11.05
CA GLN A 84 0.38 23.04 -10.62
C GLN A 84 1.12 23.26 -9.29
N ASP A 85 2.37 22.81 -9.21
CA ASP A 85 3.34 23.43 -8.30
C ASP A 85 4.08 24.51 -9.12
N ARG A 86 3.48 25.70 -9.18
CA ARG A 86 4.09 26.95 -9.61
C ARG A 86 3.70 28.03 -8.63
#